data_AF-A0A1I1AR95-F1
#
_entry.id   AF-A0A1I1AR95-F1
#
_cell.length_a   1.000
_cell.length_b   1.000
_cell.length_c   1.000
_cell.angle_alpha   90.00
_cell.angle_beta   90.00
_cell.angle_gamma   90.00
#
_symmetry.space_group_name_H-M   'P 1'
#
loop_
_entity.id
_entity.type
_entity.pdbx_description
1 polymer ?
#
loop_
_entity_poly.entity_id
_entity_poly.type
_entity_poly.pdbx_seq_one_letter_code
_entity_poly.pdbx_strand_id
1 'polypeptide(L)'
;MVAVKIREAVELLKKHDDGLVSPILPPDDDIIQYVEGEIGLKLPADYRYLVQNAGHIVLSKELLYLRADGEGRSNIIPSIAIARESGVPNDWLPICRDNGDYYCLLPDGSVELWSHDQMFEERWSDLADWVVDSFINGN
;
A
#
# COMPACT_ATOMS: atom_id res chain seq x y z
N MET A 1 -12.44 10.90 -6.69
CA MET A 1 -13.15 9.98 -7.60
C MET A 1 -12.19 8.85 -7.88
N VAL A 2 -12.66 7.59 -7.90
CA VAL A 2 -11.77 6.44 -8.17
C VAL A 2 -11.47 6.37 -9.67
N ALA A 3 -10.20 6.30 -10.04
CA ALA A 3 -9.78 6.19 -11.44
C ALA A 3 -10.29 4.89 -12.08
N VAL A 4 -10.49 4.87 -13.40
CA VAL A 4 -10.86 3.62 -14.11
C VAL A 4 -9.71 2.62 -14.06
N LYS A 5 -8.48 3.12 -14.24
CA LYS A 5 -7.25 2.33 -14.28
C LYS A 5 -7.01 1.50 -13.02
N ILE A 6 -7.27 2.06 -11.82
CA ILE A 6 -7.11 1.30 -10.57
C ILE A 6 -8.15 0.18 -10.44
N ARG A 7 -9.35 0.35 -11.00
CA ARG A 7 -10.37 -0.72 -11.02
C ARG A 7 -9.92 -1.88 -11.88
N GLU A 8 -9.33 -1.59 -13.03
CA GLU A 8 -8.75 -2.61 -13.92
C GLU A 8 -7.58 -3.33 -13.25
N ALA A 9 -6.67 -2.61 -12.59
CA ALA A 9 -5.56 -3.19 -11.84
C ALA A 9 -6.03 -4.11 -10.70
N VAL A 10 -7.06 -3.71 -9.95
CA VAL A 10 -7.70 -4.54 -8.91
C VAL A 10 -8.29 -5.82 -9.50
N GLU A 11 -8.98 -5.73 -10.64
CA GLU A 11 -9.57 -6.92 -11.28
C GLU A 11 -8.51 -7.85 -11.88
N LEU A 12 -7.38 -7.30 -12.34
CA LEU A 12 -6.22 -8.10 -12.74
C LEU A 12 -5.62 -8.83 -11.53
N LEU A 13 -5.40 -8.12 -10.41
CA LEU A 13 -4.88 -8.71 -9.18
C LEU A 13 -5.76 -9.85 -8.66
N LYS A 14 -7.09 -9.69 -8.70
CA LYS A 14 -8.05 -10.71 -8.27
C LYS A 14 -8.09 -11.96 -9.16
N LYS A 15 -7.67 -11.84 -10.42
CA LYS A 15 -7.62 -12.95 -11.39
C LYS A 15 -6.24 -13.60 -11.47
N HIS A 16 -5.28 -13.11 -10.70
CA HIS A 16 -3.93 -13.65 -10.73
C HIS A 16 -3.88 -15.01 -10.04
N ASP A 17 -3.46 -16.05 -10.77
CA ASP A 17 -3.55 -17.44 -10.31
C ASP A 17 -2.65 -17.73 -9.08
N ASP A 18 -1.52 -17.04 -8.96
CA ASP A 18 -0.59 -17.19 -7.82
C ASP A 18 -0.99 -16.40 -6.57
N GLY A 19 -2.12 -15.67 -6.63
CA GLY A 19 -2.61 -14.83 -5.53
C GLY A 19 -3.05 -15.66 -4.31
N LEU A 20 -2.38 -15.47 -3.18
CA LEU A 20 -2.81 -16.03 -1.90
C LEU A 20 -3.75 -15.05 -1.19
N VAL A 21 -4.87 -15.55 -0.69
CA VAL A 21 -5.80 -14.75 0.11
C VAL A 21 -5.40 -14.83 1.57
N SER A 22 -4.95 -13.70 2.12
CA SER A 22 -4.71 -13.53 3.55
C SER A 22 -6.03 -13.72 4.32
N PRO A 23 -6.01 -14.35 5.51
CA PRO A 23 -7.19 -14.46 6.36
C PRO A 23 -7.63 -13.11 6.96
N ILE A 24 -6.83 -12.05 6.79
CA ILE A 24 -7.15 -10.70 7.23
C ILE A 24 -8.27 -10.15 6.36
N LEU A 25 -9.36 -9.74 6.99
CA LEU A 25 -10.49 -9.14 6.30
C LEU A 25 -10.10 -7.76 5.75
N PRO A 26 -10.57 -7.39 4.55
CA PRO A 26 -10.46 -6.02 4.06
C PRO A 26 -11.05 -5.02 5.06
N PRO A 27 -10.44 -3.83 5.21
CA PRO A 27 -10.94 -2.81 6.12
C PRO A 27 -12.28 -2.25 5.64
N ASP A 28 -13.18 -1.97 6.57
CA ASP A 28 -14.37 -1.15 6.30
C ASP A 28 -14.03 0.35 6.43
N ASP A 29 -15.03 1.19 6.19
CA ASP A 29 -14.86 2.65 6.25
C ASP A 29 -14.53 3.15 7.67
N ASP A 30 -14.97 2.44 8.72
CA ASP A 30 -14.70 2.79 10.11
C ASP A 30 -13.23 2.53 10.47
N ILE A 31 -12.68 1.37 10.06
CA ILE A 31 -11.26 1.04 10.21
C ILE A 31 -10.40 2.03 9.42
N ILE A 32 -10.79 2.37 8.19
CA ILE A 32 -10.11 3.37 7.36
C ILE A 32 -10.07 4.71 8.10
N GLN A 33 -11.21 5.18 8.61
CA GLN A 33 -11.28 6.45 9.32
C GLN A 33 -10.41 6.47 10.58
N TYR A 34 -10.41 5.37 11.35
CA TYR A 34 -9.54 5.22 12.51
C TYR A 34 -8.06 5.31 12.13
N VAL A 35 -7.63 4.53 11.13
CA VAL A 35 -6.25 4.52 10.64
C VAL A 35 -5.83 5.90 10.16
N GLU A 36 -6.67 6.62 9.40
CA GLU A 36 -6.38 8.00 8.98
C GLU A 36 -6.15 8.95 10.15
N GLY A 37 -6.90 8.78 11.24
CA GLY A 37 -6.73 9.55 12.47
C GLY A 37 -5.40 9.27 13.14
N GLU A 38 -5.03 8.00 13.26
CA GLU A 38 -3.78 7.56 13.91
C GLU A 38 -2.53 7.96 13.12
N ILE A 39 -2.55 7.81 11.79
CA ILE A 39 -1.39 8.09 10.94
C ILE A 39 -1.29 9.57 10.54
N GLY A 40 -2.35 10.36 10.77
CA GLY A 40 -2.41 11.77 10.41
C GLY A 40 -2.45 12.05 8.90
N LEU A 41 -2.77 11.05 8.08
CA LEU A 41 -2.85 11.15 6.61
C LEU A 41 -4.21 10.71 6.11
N LYS A 42 -4.68 11.36 5.04
CA LYS A 42 -5.86 10.92 4.30
C LYS A 42 -5.47 9.93 3.21
N LEU A 43 -6.09 8.77 3.25
CA LEU A 43 -5.93 7.70 2.26
C LEU A 43 -6.61 8.14 0.95
N PRO A 44 -5.87 8.21 -0.16
CA PRO A 44 -6.44 8.56 -1.47
C PRO A 44 -7.55 7.58 -1.88
N ALA A 45 -8.53 8.07 -2.64
CA ALA A 45 -9.70 7.27 -3.04
C ALA A 45 -9.32 5.98 -3.79
N ASP A 46 -8.29 6.05 -4.64
CA ASP A 46 -7.79 4.89 -5.39
C ASP A 46 -7.16 3.84 -4.46
N TYR A 47 -6.40 4.28 -3.45
CA TYR A 47 -5.80 3.38 -2.47
C TYR A 47 -6.86 2.74 -1.56
N ARG A 48 -7.87 3.50 -1.11
CA ARG A 48 -9.02 2.95 -0.38
C ARG A 48 -9.71 1.85 -1.18
N TYR A 49 -9.95 2.09 -2.47
CA TYR A 49 -10.56 1.11 -3.35
C TYR A 49 -9.71 -0.16 -3.46
N LEU A 50 -8.39 -0.03 -3.62
CA LEU A 50 -7.47 -1.16 -3.65
C LEU A 50 -7.54 -1.99 -2.36
N VAL A 51 -7.39 -1.38 -1.19
CA VAL A 51 -7.34 -2.12 0.08
C VAL A 51 -8.67 -2.80 0.41
N GLN A 52 -9.80 -2.17 0.08
CA GLN A 52 -11.14 -2.73 0.30
C GLN A 52 -11.46 -3.92 -0.63
N ASN A 53 -10.92 -3.93 -1.85
CA ASN A 53 -11.30 -4.93 -2.87
C ASN A 53 -10.26 -6.03 -3.08
N ALA A 54 -8.98 -5.73 -2.87
CA ALA A 54 -7.87 -6.65 -3.12
C ALA A 54 -6.72 -6.52 -2.11
N GLY A 55 -6.87 -5.73 -1.03
CA GLY A 55 -5.81 -5.55 -0.02
C GLY A 55 -5.41 -6.80 0.75
N HIS A 56 -6.23 -7.85 0.70
CA HIS A 56 -5.98 -9.15 1.32
C HIS A 56 -5.22 -10.12 0.39
N ILE A 57 -4.98 -9.75 -0.87
CA ILE A 57 -4.27 -10.60 -1.83
C ILE A 57 -2.77 -10.39 -1.65
N VAL A 58 -2.04 -11.49 -1.48
CA VAL A 58 -0.60 -11.54 -1.29
C VAL A 58 0.03 -12.29 -2.47
N LEU A 59 1.07 -11.70 -3.05
CA LEU A 59 1.89 -12.32 -4.10
C LEU A 59 3.32 -12.48 -3.58
N SER A 60 4.32 -12.05 -4.34
CA SER A 60 5.70 -11.92 -3.86
C SER A 60 5.84 -10.82 -2.80
N LYS A 61 4.95 -9.82 -2.83
CA LYS A 61 4.87 -8.68 -1.92
C LYS A 61 3.52 -8.69 -1.18
N GLU A 62 3.48 -8.05 -0.02
CA GLU A 62 2.27 -7.89 0.82
C GLU A 62 2.00 -6.40 1.04
N LEU A 63 0.77 -5.95 0.79
CA LEU A 63 0.33 -4.61 1.15
C LEU A 63 0.27 -4.44 2.68
N LEU A 64 0.60 -3.25 3.15
CA LEU A 64 0.36 -2.90 4.55
C LEU A 64 -1.15 -2.88 4.80
N TYR A 65 -1.62 -3.76 5.68
CA TYR A 65 -3.04 -3.88 5.99
C TYR A 65 -3.48 -2.86 7.04
N LEU A 66 -4.74 -2.45 6.93
CA LEU A 66 -5.36 -1.50 7.82
C LEU A 66 -6.10 -2.26 8.93
N ARG A 67 -5.65 -2.11 10.18
CA ARG A 67 -6.31 -2.66 11.38
C ARG A 67 -6.23 -1.68 12.53
N ALA A 68 -7.31 -1.59 13.31
CA ALA A 68 -7.40 -0.68 14.44
C ALA A 68 -6.65 -1.15 15.69
N ASP A 69 -6.44 -2.46 15.85
CA ASP A 69 -5.75 -3.04 17.02
C ASP A 69 -4.23 -2.80 17.06
N GLY A 70 -3.65 -2.26 15.98
CA GLY A 70 -2.21 -2.02 15.89
C GLY A 70 -1.37 -3.30 15.82
N GLU A 71 -1.99 -4.48 15.75
CA GLU A 71 -1.28 -5.75 15.78
C GLU A 71 -0.83 -6.20 14.38
N GLY A 72 0.32 -6.88 14.37
CA GLY A 72 0.85 -7.58 13.21
C GLY A 72 1.90 -6.81 12.41
N ARG A 73 2.85 -7.55 11.83
CA ARG A 73 4.07 -6.99 11.23
C ARG A 73 3.80 -6.06 10.04
N SER A 74 2.77 -6.35 9.25
CA SER A 74 2.39 -5.56 8.07
C SER A 74 1.21 -4.63 8.38
N ASN A 75 0.90 -4.38 9.66
CA ASN A 75 -0.06 -3.34 10.03
C ASN A 75 0.52 -1.97 9.66
N ILE A 76 -0.29 -1.17 8.98
CA ILE A 76 0.10 0.14 8.46
C ILE A 76 0.46 1.13 9.58
N ILE A 77 -0.24 1.10 10.73
CA ILE A 77 -0.01 2.05 11.84
C ILE A 77 1.43 1.96 12.39
N PRO A 78 1.88 0.80 12.92
CA PRO A 78 3.26 0.68 13.40
C PRO A 78 4.27 0.76 12.26
N SER A 79 3.91 0.32 11.05
CA SER A 79 4.83 0.39 9.90
C SER A 79 5.15 1.82 9.49
N ILE A 80 4.17 2.72 9.50
CA ILE A 80 4.41 4.14 9.22
C ILE A 80 5.29 4.75 10.30
N ALA A 81 5.05 4.47 11.58
CA ALA A 81 5.91 4.96 12.66
C ALA A 81 7.38 4.56 12.45
N ILE A 82 7.63 3.27 12.16
CA ILE A 82 8.98 2.76 11.86
C ILE A 82 9.57 3.40 10.60
N ALA A 83 8.77 3.59 9.55
CA ALA A 83 9.20 4.25 8.32
C ALA A 83 9.61 5.71 8.57
N ARG A 84 8.89 6.44 9.43
CA ARG A 84 9.26 7.82 9.83
C ARG A 84 10.56 7.87 10.62
N GLU A 85 10.74 6.96 11.56
CA GLU A 85 12.00 6.84 12.31
C GLU A 85 13.19 6.54 11.38
N SER A 86 12.94 5.83 10.28
CA SER A 86 13.94 5.49 9.26
C SER A 86 14.24 6.66 8.31
N GLY A 87 13.38 7.69 8.27
CA GLY A 87 13.57 8.90 7.47
C GLY A 87 12.60 9.08 6.30
N VAL A 88 11.57 8.24 6.16
CA VAL A 88 10.52 8.44 5.14
C VAL A 88 9.78 9.76 5.43
N PRO A 89 9.61 10.66 4.44
CA PRO A 89 8.90 11.93 4.62
C PRO A 89 7.48 11.80 5.17
N ASN A 90 7.04 12.75 6.00
CA ASN A 90 5.77 12.66 6.72
C ASN A 90 4.52 12.65 5.82
N ASP A 91 4.62 13.25 4.64
CA ASP A 91 3.56 13.36 3.63
C ASP A 91 3.49 12.15 2.69
N TRP A 92 4.46 11.24 2.75
CA TRP A 92 4.49 10.03 1.93
C TRP A 92 3.78 8.90 2.65
N LEU A 93 2.91 8.16 1.98
CA LEU A 93 2.20 7.04 2.59
C LEU A 93 2.87 5.70 2.24
N PRO A 94 3.63 5.06 3.14
CA PRO A 94 4.04 3.67 2.96
C PRO A 94 2.84 2.77 2.70
N ILE A 95 2.87 2.02 1.60
CA ILE A 95 1.80 1.09 1.21
C ILE A 95 2.27 -0.37 1.16
N CYS A 96 3.57 -0.61 1.02
CA CYS A 96 4.19 -1.93 1.00
C CYS A 96 5.62 -1.81 1.56
N ARG A 97 6.06 -2.81 2.33
CA ARG A 97 7.42 -2.90 2.87
C ARG A 97 8.17 -4.02 2.17
N ASP A 98 9.41 -3.78 1.79
CA ASP A 98 10.29 -4.79 1.20
C ASP A 98 11.71 -4.67 1.75
N ASN A 99 12.17 -5.66 2.52
CA ASN A 99 13.53 -5.76 3.08
C ASN A 99 14.13 -4.50 3.76
N GLY A 100 13.30 -3.58 4.27
CA GLY A 100 13.75 -2.34 4.91
C GLY A 100 13.44 -1.09 4.09
N ASP A 101 13.10 -1.28 2.82
CA ASP A 101 12.63 -0.26 1.90
C ASP A 101 11.10 -0.21 1.88
N TYR A 102 10.56 0.89 1.38
CA TYR A 102 9.12 1.16 1.37
C TYR A 102 8.67 1.70 0.03
N TYR A 103 7.68 1.04 -0.57
CA TYR A 103 6.90 1.66 -1.63
C TYR A 103 5.94 2.65 -0.99
N CYS A 104 6.06 3.91 -1.39
CA CYS A 104 5.34 5.03 -0.81
C CYS A 104 4.44 5.69 -1.86
N LEU A 105 3.17 5.89 -1.52
CA LEU A 105 2.23 6.69 -2.30
C LEU A 105 2.37 8.16 -1.91
N LEU A 106 2.68 9.01 -2.89
CA LEU A 106 2.94 10.43 -2.71
C LEU A 106 1.65 11.27 -2.82
N PRO A 107 1.66 12.52 -2.32
CA PRO A 107 0.49 13.41 -2.41
C PRO A 107 0.02 13.73 -3.84
N ASP A 108 0.91 13.62 -4.82
CA ASP A 108 0.60 13.81 -6.24
C ASP A 108 -0.06 12.57 -6.88
N GLY A 109 -0.17 11.46 -6.15
CA GLY A 109 -0.74 10.20 -6.60
C GLY A 109 0.27 9.23 -7.23
N SER A 110 1.53 9.65 -7.40
CA SER A 110 2.62 8.79 -7.87
C SER A 110 3.09 7.85 -6.74
N VAL A 111 3.77 6.76 -7.11
CA VAL A 111 4.38 5.84 -6.16
C VAL A 111 5.89 5.89 -6.33
N GLU A 112 6.64 5.91 -5.25
CA GLU A 112 8.10 5.92 -5.25
C GLU A 112 8.64 4.87 -4.28
N LEU A 113 9.71 4.17 -4.68
CA LEU A 113 10.47 3.30 -3.79
C LEU A 113 11.41 4.15 -2.95
N TRP A 114 11.12 4.27 -1.65
CA TRP A 114 12.06 4.84 -0.70
C TRP A 114 13.02 3.74 -0.24
N SER A 115 14.32 3.95 -0.46
CA SER A 115 15.37 3.03 -0.04
C SER A 115 16.21 3.60 1.09
N HIS A 116 16.42 2.82 2.14
CA HIS A 116 17.11 3.26 3.35
C HIS A 116 18.60 3.58 3.14
N ASP A 117 19.22 2.97 2.13
CA ASP A 117 20.62 3.17 1.75
C ASP A 117 20.78 4.01 0.48
N GLN A 118 19.68 4.51 -0.08
CA GLN A 118 19.61 5.28 -1.33
C GLN A 118 20.20 4.53 -2.54
N MET A 119 20.22 3.20 -2.50
CA MET A 119 20.83 2.39 -3.55
C MET A 119 19.87 2.05 -4.69
N PHE A 120 18.56 2.17 -4.44
CA PHE A 120 17.49 1.92 -5.40
C PHE A 120 16.58 3.13 -5.53
N GLU A 121 16.23 3.46 -6.77
CA GLU A 121 15.28 4.52 -7.12
C GLU A 121 14.35 3.98 -8.20
N GLU A 122 13.07 3.83 -7.85
CA GLU A 122 12.02 3.46 -8.80
C GLU A 122 10.79 4.32 -8.56
N ARG A 123 10.10 4.65 -9.65
CA ARG A 123 8.94 5.53 -9.60
C ARG A 123 7.89 5.12 -10.61
N TRP A 124 6.63 5.17 -10.19
CA TRP A 124 5.46 4.91 -11.01
C TRP A 124 4.58 6.16 -11.06
N SER A 125 3.99 6.41 -12.23
CA SER A 125 3.19 7.61 -12.47
C SER A 125 1.93 7.67 -11.58
N ASP A 126 1.36 6.51 -11.27
CA ASP A 126 0.19 6.37 -10.40
C ASP A 126 0.17 5.02 -9.68
N LEU A 127 -0.76 4.88 -8.72
CA LEU A 127 -0.95 3.65 -7.95
C LEU A 127 -1.25 2.43 -8.83
N ALA A 128 -1.99 2.60 -9.93
CA ALA A 128 -2.38 1.47 -10.78
C ALA A 128 -1.19 0.92 -11.57
N ASP A 129 -0.30 1.81 -12.04
CA ASP A 129 0.96 1.40 -12.66
C ASP A 129 1.82 0.59 -11.68
N TRP A 130 1.96 1.05 -10.44
CA TRP A 130 2.70 0.30 -9.42
C TRP A 130 2.08 -1.06 -9.12
N VAL A 131 0.74 -1.16 -9.02
CA VAL A 131 0.06 -2.45 -8.79
C VAL A 131 0.36 -3.42 -9.93
N VAL A 132 0.28 -2.99 -11.18
CA VAL A 132 0.50 -3.88 -12.33
C VAL A 132 1.98 -4.25 -12.48
N ASP A 133 2.86 -3.25 -12.46
CA ASP A 133 4.28 -3.44 -12.76
C ASP A 133 5.04 -4.08 -11.60
N SER A 134 4.95 -3.52 -10.40
CA SER A 134 5.76 -3.98 -9.26
C SER A 134 5.06 -5.05 -8.42
N PHE A 135 3.76 -4.90 -8.15
CA PHE A 135 3.04 -5.82 -7.25
C PHE A 135 2.63 -7.12 -7.95
N ILE A 136 2.09 -7.05 -9.17
CA ILE A 136 1.68 -8.22 -9.95
C ILE A 136 2.86 -8.85 -10.68
N ASN A 137 3.58 -8.10 -11.51
CA ASN A 137 4.66 -8.68 -12.33
C ASN A 137 5.96 -8.91 -11.54
N GLY A 138 6.11 -8.29 -10.37
CA GLY A 138 7.28 -8.47 -9.51
C GLY A 138 8.56 -7.85 -10.07
N ASN A 139 8.45 -6.81 -10.91
CA ASN A 139 9.59 -5.95 -11.23
C ASN A 139 10.17 -5.31 -9.97
#